data_AF-A0A2E6KNB9-F1
#
_entry.id   AF-A0A2E6KNB9-F1
#
_cell.length_a   1.000
_cell.length_b   1.000
_cell.length_c   1.000
_cell.angle_alpha   90.00
_cell.angle_beta   90.00
_cell.angle_gamma   90.00
#
_symmetry.space_group_name_H-M   'P 1'
#
loop_
_entity.id
_entity.type
_entity.pdbx_description
1 polymer ?
#
loop_
_entity_poly.entity_id
_entity_poly.type
_entity_poly.pdbx_seq_one_letter_code
_entity_poly.pdbx_strand_id
1 'polypeptide(L)'
;MRGNYSQEAERWGMFNMNTQTNNDFDSLRKSLIAKIHIAKKTLGLSECNYRALLEKITGKNSCKDMGVTDLKDVISEMKRLGFEARPKSKKRPVSRKADIPQVKKIRAYWISLYHLGEITDSSEEALKSFAQRYAKVEHLNWLTSYEADKVIKALRGWLDRVGYYHPTNSDYDVLGYPDADNICLINLQSKILGIEDIYEWLRNFTNGQYSSINGMPTDVAHSVIKQLGSEIREFKDQYGL
;
A
#
# COMPACT_ATOMS: atom_id res chain seq x y z
N MET A 1 56.18 -3.24 -16.24
CA MET A 1 55.07 -4.21 -16.23
C MET A 1 53.76 -3.45 -16.42
N ARG A 2 53.17 -3.46 -17.62
CA ARG A 2 51.81 -2.95 -17.87
C ARG A 2 50.96 -4.15 -18.29
N GLY A 3 50.32 -4.78 -17.31
CA GLY A 3 49.49 -5.97 -17.52
C GLY A 3 48.09 -5.61 -18.00
N ASN A 4 47.71 -6.17 -19.14
CA ASN A 4 46.42 -6.77 -19.50
C ASN A 4 45.06 -6.25 -18.95
N TYR A 5 44.89 -4.95 -18.67
CA TYR A 5 43.58 -4.41 -18.27
C TYR A 5 42.48 -4.51 -19.34
N SER A 6 42.85 -4.59 -20.62
CA SER A 6 41.89 -4.60 -21.74
C SER A 6 41.14 -5.94 -21.87
N GLN A 7 41.79 -7.08 -21.60
CA GLN A 7 41.12 -8.40 -21.67
C GLN A 7 40.21 -8.66 -20.46
N GLU A 8 40.53 -8.10 -19.29
CA GLU A 8 39.68 -8.23 -18.11
C GLU A 8 38.40 -7.36 -18.23
N ALA A 9 38.50 -6.14 -18.77
CA ALA A 9 37.33 -5.28 -18.98
C ALA A 9 36.29 -5.90 -19.93
N GLU A 10 36.74 -6.59 -21.00
CA GLU A 10 35.86 -7.36 -21.89
C GLU A 10 35.24 -8.56 -21.17
N ARG A 11 36.01 -9.26 -20.32
CA ARG A 11 35.55 -10.40 -19.54
C ARG A 11 34.50 -10.02 -18.48
N TRP A 12 34.65 -8.86 -17.83
CA TRP A 12 33.67 -8.29 -16.89
C TRP A 12 32.42 -7.72 -17.58
N GLY A 13 32.58 -7.10 -18.76
CA GLY A 13 31.46 -6.62 -19.59
C GLY A 13 30.61 -7.78 -20.16
N MET A 14 31.24 -8.86 -20.62
CA MET A 14 30.56 -10.06 -21.09
C MET A 14 29.85 -10.83 -19.95
N PHE A 15 30.42 -10.85 -18.74
CA PHE A 15 29.80 -11.50 -17.59
C PHE A 15 28.48 -10.80 -17.16
N ASN A 16 28.45 -9.46 -17.18
CA ASN A 16 27.24 -8.69 -16.83
C ASN A 16 26.15 -8.71 -17.91
N MET A 17 26.49 -8.87 -19.20
CA MET A 17 25.48 -9.07 -20.25
C MET A 17 24.83 -10.45 -20.14
N ASN A 18 25.57 -11.49 -19.79
CA ASN A 18 25.06 -12.86 -19.73
C ASN A 18 24.17 -13.13 -18.49
N THR A 19 24.36 -12.39 -17.39
CA THR A 19 23.51 -12.48 -16.21
C THR A 19 22.17 -11.76 -16.40
N GLN A 20 22.16 -10.62 -17.09
CA GLN A 20 20.94 -9.88 -17.40
C GLN A 20 20.04 -10.63 -18.38
N THR A 21 20.60 -11.20 -19.44
CA THR A 21 19.85 -12.01 -20.41
C THR A 21 19.20 -13.23 -19.75
N ASN A 22 19.96 -13.96 -18.92
CA ASN A 22 19.44 -15.13 -18.20
C ASN A 22 18.27 -14.80 -17.25
N ASN A 23 18.33 -13.65 -16.56
CA ASN A 23 17.24 -13.19 -15.70
C ASN A 23 15.98 -12.80 -16.49
N ASP A 24 16.15 -12.16 -17.65
CA ASP A 24 15.03 -11.78 -18.52
C ASP A 24 14.35 -13.00 -19.16
N PHE A 25 15.13 -14.03 -19.53
CA PHE A 25 14.62 -15.31 -20.04
C PHE A 25 13.82 -16.08 -18.98
N ASP A 26 14.28 -16.12 -17.73
CA ASP A 26 13.57 -16.79 -16.63
C ASP A 26 12.25 -16.04 -16.29
N SER A 27 12.29 -14.71 -16.27
CA SER A 27 11.10 -13.85 -16.09
C SER A 27 10.06 -14.08 -17.19
N LEU A 28 10.49 -14.13 -18.46
CA LEU A 28 9.63 -14.44 -19.60
C LEU A 28 9.01 -15.84 -19.48
N ARG A 29 9.82 -16.84 -19.14
CA ARG A 29 9.37 -18.23 -18.96
C ARG A 29 8.29 -18.34 -17.89
N LYS A 30 8.52 -17.74 -16.71
CA LYS A 30 7.51 -17.67 -15.62
C LYS A 30 6.21 -17.00 -16.09
N SER A 31 6.31 -15.93 -16.87
CA SER A 31 5.13 -15.23 -17.41
C SER A 31 4.32 -16.11 -18.37
N LEU A 32 4.99 -16.90 -19.22
CA LEU A 32 4.33 -17.82 -20.15
C LEU A 32 3.66 -18.98 -19.43
N ILE A 33 4.33 -19.58 -18.43
CA ILE A 33 3.75 -20.64 -17.60
C ILE A 33 2.47 -20.14 -16.90
N ALA A 34 2.52 -18.94 -16.30
CA ALA A 34 1.34 -18.35 -15.68
C ALA A 34 0.18 -18.17 -16.67
N LYS A 35 0.47 -17.75 -17.91
CA LYS A 35 -0.54 -17.62 -18.96
C LYS A 35 -1.17 -18.97 -19.35
N ILE A 36 -0.38 -20.04 -19.42
CA ILE A 36 -0.89 -21.39 -19.71
C ILE A 36 -1.84 -21.87 -18.59
N HIS A 37 -1.51 -21.63 -17.32
CA HIS A 37 -2.41 -21.98 -16.22
C HIS A 37 -3.72 -21.19 -16.25
N ILE A 38 -3.68 -19.90 -16.62
CA ILE A 38 -4.88 -19.09 -16.82
C ILE A 38 -5.72 -19.63 -17.99
N ALA A 39 -5.06 -19.99 -19.10
CA ALA A 39 -5.74 -20.55 -20.26
C ALA A 39 -6.41 -21.89 -19.94
N LYS A 40 -5.73 -22.76 -19.17
CA LYS A 40 -6.30 -24.03 -18.68
C LYS A 40 -7.59 -23.80 -17.89
N LYS A 41 -7.57 -22.85 -16.94
CA LYS A 41 -8.74 -22.50 -16.14
C LYS A 41 -9.87 -21.91 -17.00
N THR A 42 -9.52 -21.03 -17.93
CA THR A 42 -10.49 -20.37 -18.83
C THR A 42 -11.19 -21.36 -19.75
N LEU A 43 -10.44 -22.34 -20.28
CA LEU A 43 -10.95 -23.38 -21.16
C LEU A 43 -11.63 -24.55 -20.42
N GLY A 44 -11.63 -24.55 -19.08
CA GLY A 44 -12.23 -25.63 -18.28
C GLY A 44 -11.56 -27.00 -18.48
N LEU A 45 -10.27 -27.03 -18.84
CA LEU A 45 -9.57 -28.29 -19.10
C LEU A 45 -9.31 -29.05 -17.79
N SER A 46 -9.73 -30.31 -17.75
CA SER A 46 -9.36 -31.25 -16.68
C SER A 46 -7.86 -31.54 -16.69
N GLU A 47 -7.32 -32.00 -15.55
CA GLU A 47 -5.89 -32.32 -15.43
C GLU A 47 -5.40 -33.35 -16.46
N CYS A 48 -6.22 -34.37 -16.77
CA CYS A 48 -5.88 -35.39 -17.77
C CYS A 48 -5.83 -34.80 -19.18
N ASN A 49 -6.84 -34.04 -19.59
CA ASN A 49 -6.89 -33.40 -20.91
C ASN A 49 -5.79 -32.35 -21.08
N TYR A 50 -5.47 -31.64 -20.00
CA TYR A 50 -4.37 -30.68 -19.99
C TYR A 50 -3.01 -31.36 -20.19
N ARG A 51 -2.73 -32.47 -19.50
CA ARG A 51 -1.46 -33.21 -19.69
C ARG A 51 -1.35 -33.83 -21.08
N ALA A 52 -2.44 -34.41 -21.60
CA ALA A 52 -2.47 -34.95 -22.95
C ALA A 52 -2.24 -33.86 -24.02
N LEU A 53 -2.79 -32.65 -23.80
CA LEU A 53 -2.54 -31.50 -24.67
C LEU A 53 -1.06 -31.10 -24.67
N LEU A 54 -0.43 -31.01 -23.49
CA LEU A 54 0.98 -30.67 -23.37
C LEU A 54 1.88 -31.71 -24.06
N GLU A 55 1.61 -32.99 -23.86
CA GLU A 55 2.37 -34.09 -24.45
C GLU A 55 2.21 -34.12 -25.98
N LYS A 56 1.00 -33.90 -26.50
CA LYS A 56 0.76 -33.83 -27.94
C LYS A 56 1.55 -32.71 -28.63
N ILE A 57 1.69 -31.56 -27.98
CA ILE A 57 2.33 -30.37 -28.57
C ILE A 57 3.85 -30.42 -28.39
N THR A 58 4.32 -30.87 -27.22
CA THR A 58 5.72 -30.68 -26.80
C THR A 58 6.46 -31.98 -26.50
N GLY A 59 5.76 -33.13 -26.48
CA GLY A 59 6.29 -34.40 -25.99
C GLY A 59 6.51 -34.45 -24.47
N LYS A 60 6.13 -33.39 -23.74
CA LYS A 60 6.38 -33.24 -22.30
C LYS A 60 5.05 -33.08 -21.56
N ASN A 61 4.98 -33.66 -20.36
CA ASN A 61 3.77 -33.63 -19.53
C ASN A 61 3.73 -32.48 -18.50
N SER A 62 4.76 -31.63 -18.48
CA SER A 62 4.99 -30.62 -17.45
C SER A 62 5.62 -29.35 -18.04
N CYS A 63 5.06 -28.19 -17.67
CA CYS A 63 5.60 -26.89 -18.07
C CYS A 63 6.96 -26.56 -17.43
N LYS A 64 7.36 -27.29 -16.37
CA LYS A 64 8.67 -27.12 -15.73
C LYS A 64 9.83 -27.62 -16.58
N ASP A 65 9.53 -28.50 -17.55
CA ASP A 65 10.52 -29.11 -18.44
C ASP A 65 10.52 -28.45 -19.82
N MET A 66 9.65 -27.46 -20.01
CA MET A 66 9.45 -26.74 -21.28
C MET A 66 10.35 -25.49 -21.38
N GLY A 67 10.93 -25.29 -22.55
CA GLY A 67 11.62 -24.06 -22.92
C GLY A 67 10.66 -22.94 -23.32
N VAL A 68 11.17 -21.73 -23.56
CA VAL A 68 10.34 -20.58 -23.98
C VAL A 68 9.59 -20.85 -25.30
N THR A 69 10.21 -21.58 -26.23
CA THR A 69 9.61 -21.95 -27.53
C THR A 69 8.42 -22.89 -27.34
N ASP A 70 8.64 -24.02 -26.63
CA ASP A 70 7.60 -24.98 -26.27
C ASP A 70 6.39 -24.28 -25.59
N LEU A 71 6.64 -23.37 -24.66
CA LEU A 71 5.58 -22.62 -23.96
C LEU A 71 4.78 -21.70 -24.90
N LYS A 72 5.42 -21.12 -25.92
CA LYS A 72 4.73 -20.30 -26.93
C LYS A 72 3.86 -21.17 -27.84
N ASP A 73 4.32 -22.37 -28.20
CA ASP A 73 3.57 -23.30 -29.03
C ASP A 73 2.31 -23.80 -28.31
N VAL A 74 2.44 -24.12 -27.01
CA VAL A 74 1.30 -24.46 -26.16
C VAL A 74 0.28 -23.31 -26.10
N ILE A 75 0.73 -22.07 -25.90
CA ILE A 75 -0.18 -20.91 -25.87
C ILE A 75 -0.88 -20.72 -27.22
N SER A 76 -0.18 -20.96 -28.35
CA SER A 76 -0.76 -20.85 -29.69
C SER A 76 -1.86 -21.90 -29.90
N GLU A 77 -1.64 -23.13 -29.46
CA GLU A 77 -2.68 -24.17 -29.54
C GLU A 77 -3.86 -23.89 -28.61
N MET A 78 -3.60 -23.38 -27.39
CA MET A 78 -4.68 -22.97 -26.49
C MET A 78 -5.52 -21.84 -27.10
N LYS A 79 -4.91 -20.89 -27.82
CA LYS A 79 -5.65 -19.86 -28.57
C LYS A 79 -6.52 -20.48 -29.66
N ARG A 80 -6.01 -21.48 -30.39
CA ARG A 80 -6.79 -22.24 -31.39
C ARG A 80 -7.99 -22.94 -30.78
N LEU A 81 -7.86 -23.40 -29.53
CA LEU A 81 -8.93 -24.02 -28.74
C LEU A 81 -9.92 -23.00 -28.12
N GLY A 82 -9.80 -21.71 -28.44
CA GLY A 82 -10.72 -20.66 -27.98
C GLY A 82 -10.20 -19.84 -26.79
N PHE A 83 -8.93 -19.96 -26.42
CA PHE A 83 -8.34 -19.04 -25.44
C PHE A 83 -8.14 -17.66 -26.07
N GLU A 84 -9.09 -16.77 -25.84
CA GLU A 84 -8.89 -15.35 -26.10
C GLU A 84 -8.08 -14.75 -24.95
N ALA A 85 -6.86 -14.30 -25.27
CA ALA A 85 -6.10 -13.49 -24.35
C ALA A 85 -6.88 -12.20 -24.15
N ARG A 86 -7.64 -12.10 -23.04
CA ARG A 86 -8.28 -10.84 -22.66
C ARG A 86 -7.22 -9.75 -22.78
N PRO A 87 -7.49 -8.63 -23.48
CA PRO A 87 -6.58 -7.50 -23.43
C PRO A 87 -6.30 -7.27 -21.95
N LYS A 88 -5.03 -7.11 -21.57
CA LYS A 88 -4.70 -6.65 -20.22
C LYS A 88 -5.65 -5.48 -20.01
N SER A 89 -6.64 -5.61 -19.12
CA SER A 89 -7.42 -4.48 -18.66
C SER A 89 -6.36 -3.44 -18.41
N LYS A 90 -6.37 -2.34 -19.19
CA LYS A 90 -5.25 -1.38 -19.30
C LYS A 90 -4.67 -1.35 -17.91
N LYS A 91 -3.48 -1.94 -17.70
CA LYS A 91 -2.89 -1.90 -16.36
C LYS A 91 -2.89 -0.41 -16.14
N ARG A 92 -3.76 0.05 -15.23
CA ARG A 92 -3.82 1.47 -14.87
C ARG A 92 -2.35 1.82 -14.74
N PRO A 93 -1.86 2.82 -15.50
CA PRO A 93 -0.43 3.07 -15.58
C PRO A 93 0.05 2.93 -14.15
N VAL A 94 0.97 1.99 -13.91
CA VAL A 94 1.50 1.77 -12.57
C VAL A 94 2.17 3.09 -12.26
N SER A 95 1.41 3.99 -11.67
CA SER A 95 1.87 5.24 -11.16
C SER A 95 2.79 4.80 -10.05
N ARG A 96 4.08 4.72 -10.35
CA ARG A 96 5.12 4.64 -9.33
C ARG A 96 5.21 5.96 -8.54
N LYS A 97 4.11 6.69 -8.33
CA LYS A 97 4.12 8.05 -7.79
C LYS A 97 3.02 8.32 -6.76
N ALA A 98 2.43 7.27 -6.21
CA ALA A 98 1.31 7.37 -5.27
C ALA A 98 1.41 6.50 -4.01
N ASP A 99 2.33 5.53 -3.99
CA ASP A 99 2.71 4.78 -2.78
C ASP A 99 3.78 5.55 -1.98
N ILE A 100 3.77 6.87 -2.07
CA ILE A 100 4.76 7.76 -1.43
C ILE A 100 4.33 7.93 0.04
N PRO A 101 5.22 7.72 1.02
CA PRO A 101 4.97 7.95 2.46
C PRO A 101 4.22 9.26 2.77
N GLN A 102 4.43 10.30 1.95
CA GLN A 102 3.71 11.56 1.99
C GLN A 102 2.18 11.41 1.84
N VAL A 103 1.69 10.60 0.90
CA VAL A 103 0.24 10.41 0.70
C VAL A 103 -0.38 9.67 1.89
N LYS A 104 0.33 8.68 2.46
CA LYS A 104 -0.09 8.01 3.69
C LYS A 104 -0.18 9.00 4.86
N LYS A 105 0.80 9.89 4.98
CA LYS A 105 0.82 10.96 5.98
C LYS A 105 -0.31 11.97 5.81
N ILE A 106 -0.62 12.35 4.56
CA ILE A 106 -1.77 13.23 4.25
C ILE A 106 -3.07 12.57 4.72
N ARG A 107 -3.28 11.29 4.40
CA ARG A 107 -4.46 10.53 4.85
C ARG A 107 -4.53 10.44 6.37
N ALA A 108 -3.41 10.13 7.03
CA ALA A 108 -3.34 10.05 8.48
C ALA A 108 -3.79 11.37 9.13
N TYR A 109 -3.24 12.51 8.68
CA TYR A 109 -3.64 13.83 9.21
C TYR A 109 -5.10 14.18 8.93
N TRP A 110 -5.63 13.81 7.78
CA TRP A 110 -7.06 13.99 7.48
C TRP A 110 -7.94 13.21 8.45
N ILE A 111 -7.60 11.94 8.68
CA ILE A 111 -8.31 11.08 9.63
C ILE A 111 -8.17 11.61 11.07
N SER A 112 -6.99 12.09 11.48
CA SER A 112 -6.80 12.72 12.79
C SER A 112 -7.72 13.94 12.97
N LEU A 113 -7.84 14.82 11.97
CA LEU A 113 -8.76 15.97 12.01
C LEU A 113 -10.22 15.54 12.18
N TYR A 114 -10.63 14.45 11.51
CA TYR A 114 -11.98 13.89 11.66
C TYR A 114 -12.23 13.36 13.09
N HIS A 115 -11.25 12.68 13.67
CA HIS A 115 -11.32 12.19 15.04
C HIS A 115 -11.26 13.28 16.10
N LEU A 116 -10.78 14.47 15.74
CA LEU A 116 -10.83 15.68 16.56
C LEU A 116 -12.10 16.51 16.32
N GLY A 117 -12.99 16.05 15.44
CA GLY A 117 -14.23 16.76 15.07
C GLY A 117 -14.00 18.10 14.39
N GLU A 118 -12.88 18.27 13.67
CA GLU A 118 -12.60 19.48 12.88
C GLU A 118 -13.19 19.41 11.48
N ILE A 119 -13.47 18.20 11.02
CA ILE A 119 -14.12 17.92 9.74
C ILE A 119 -15.22 16.89 9.95
N THR A 120 -16.25 16.96 9.12
CA THR A 120 -17.42 16.08 9.18
C THR A 120 -17.28 14.87 8.25
N ASP A 121 -16.45 14.94 7.22
CA ASP A 121 -16.28 13.89 6.21
C ASP A 121 -14.81 13.46 6.08
N SER A 122 -14.54 12.21 6.48
CA SER A 122 -13.21 11.57 6.39
C SER A 122 -12.96 10.85 5.07
N SER A 123 -13.90 10.89 4.12
CA SER A 123 -13.79 10.19 2.84
C SER A 123 -12.58 10.63 2.01
N GLU A 124 -12.09 9.73 1.15
CA GLU A 124 -11.02 10.04 0.19
C GLU A 124 -11.47 11.12 -0.80
N GLU A 125 -12.76 11.19 -1.11
CA GLU A 125 -13.38 12.19 -1.98
C GLU A 125 -13.32 13.60 -1.37
N ALA A 126 -13.60 13.73 -0.07
CA ALA A 126 -13.47 15.00 0.64
C ALA A 126 -12.01 15.44 0.72
N LEU A 127 -11.10 14.51 1.05
CA LEU A 127 -9.66 14.77 1.07
C LEU A 127 -9.13 15.20 -0.31
N LYS A 128 -9.58 14.54 -1.37
CA LYS A 128 -9.26 14.90 -2.76
C LYS A 128 -9.71 16.32 -3.08
N SER A 129 -10.94 16.68 -2.72
CA SER A 129 -11.50 18.02 -2.93
C SER A 129 -10.72 19.07 -2.15
N PHE A 130 -10.28 18.75 -0.93
CA PHE A 130 -9.39 19.61 -0.15
C PHE A 130 -8.03 19.82 -0.85
N ALA A 131 -7.38 18.74 -1.29
CA ALA A 131 -6.07 18.81 -1.95
C ALA A 131 -6.13 19.53 -3.31
N GLN A 132 -7.24 19.41 -4.05
CA GLN A 132 -7.47 20.12 -5.30
C GLN A 132 -7.38 21.63 -5.16
N ARG A 133 -7.85 22.20 -4.04
CA ARG A 133 -7.78 23.64 -3.78
C ARG A 133 -6.34 24.17 -3.70
N TYR A 134 -5.38 23.32 -3.29
CA TYR A 134 -3.98 23.71 -3.10
C TYR A 134 -3.07 23.30 -4.26
N ALA A 135 -3.31 22.13 -4.85
CA ALA A 135 -2.41 21.51 -5.83
C ALA A 135 -3.01 21.42 -7.24
N LYS A 136 -4.30 21.74 -7.45
CA LYS A 136 -4.99 21.64 -8.75
C LYS A 136 -4.85 20.26 -9.43
N VAL A 137 -4.63 19.20 -8.67
CA VAL A 137 -4.46 17.83 -9.18
C VAL A 137 -5.77 17.05 -9.14
N GLU A 138 -6.04 16.26 -10.17
CA GLU A 138 -7.25 15.43 -10.19
C GLU A 138 -7.21 14.25 -9.22
N HIS A 139 -6.05 13.75 -8.79
CA HIS A 139 -5.96 12.65 -7.83
C HIS A 139 -4.77 12.83 -6.88
N LEU A 140 -4.93 12.47 -5.60
CA LEU A 140 -3.84 12.53 -4.59
C LEU A 140 -2.61 11.72 -5.02
N ASN A 141 -2.87 10.60 -5.69
CA ASN A 141 -1.87 9.70 -6.24
C ASN A 141 -1.06 10.32 -7.41
N TRP A 142 -1.43 11.52 -7.86
CA TRP A 142 -0.73 12.28 -8.90
C TRP A 142 0.00 13.50 -8.33
N LEU A 143 -0.03 13.70 -7.01
CA LEU A 143 0.75 14.76 -6.36
C LEU A 143 2.25 14.53 -6.61
N THR A 144 2.92 15.58 -7.04
CA THR A 144 4.37 15.68 -6.94
C THR A 144 4.79 15.84 -5.47
N SER A 145 6.05 15.57 -5.15
CA SER A 145 6.56 15.73 -3.78
C SER A 145 6.41 17.16 -3.24
N TYR A 146 6.56 18.16 -4.11
CA TYR A 146 6.38 19.57 -3.75
C TYR A 146 4.91 19.91 -3.44
N GLU A 147 3.97 19.39 -4.22
CA GLU A 147 2.53 19.59 -3.98
C GLU A 147 2.07 18.83 -2.73
N ALA A 148 2.56 17.61 -2.54
CA ALA A 148 2.29 16.83 -1.33
C ALA A 148 2.77 17.56 -0.08
N ASP A 149 3.97 18.15 -0.09
CA ASP A 149 4.49 18.95 1.01
C ASP A 149 3.64 20.18 1.32
N LYS A 150 3.06 20.85 0.31
CA LYS A 150 2.11 21.95 0.54
C LYS A 150 0.87 21.49 1.28
N VAL A 151 0.28 20.37 0.85
CA VAL A 151 -0.90 19.79 1.50
C VAL A 151 -0.57 19.35 2.93
N ILE A 152 0.57 18.69 3.14
CA ILE A 152 1.04 18.29 4.48
C ILE A 152 1.20 19.50 5.39
N LYS A 153 1.84 20.59 4.93
CA LYS A 153 2.01 21.81 5.72
C LYS A 153 0.67 22.46 6.08
N ALA A 154 -0.30 22.47 5.17
CA ALA A 154 -1.63 22.99 5.44
C ALA A 154 -2.36 22.17 6.52
N LEU A 155 -2.32 20.83 6.42
CA LEU A 155 -2.92 19.93 7.40
C LEU A 155 -2.22 20.02 8.77
N ARG A 156 -0.89 20.07 8.77
CA ARG A 156 -0.09 20.25 9.98
C ARG A 156 -0.46 21.54 10.71
N GLY A 157 -0.48 22.65 9.98
CA GLY A 157 -0.87 23.94 10.57
C GLY A 157 -2.31 23.97 11.07
N TRP A 158 -3.22 23.11 10.56
CA TRP A 158 -4.55 22.95 11.14
C TRP A 158 -4.49 22.18 12.45
N LEU A 159 -3.83 21.03 12.46
CA LEU A 159 -3.61 20.23 13.66
C LEU A 159 -2.91 21.05 14.78
N ASP A 160 -1.93 21.88 14.44
CA ASP A 160 -1.26 22.80 15.36
C ASP A 160 -2.26 23.77 16.04
N ARG A 161 -3.24 24.32 15.29
CA ARG A 161 -4.27 25.23 15.85
C ARG A 161 -5.20 24.54 16.85
N VAL A 162 -5.41 23.23 16.69
CA VAL A 162 -6.22 22.40 17.59
C VAL A 162 -5.41 21.94 18.80
N GLY A 163 -4.08 22.15 18.78
CA GLY A 163 -3.17 21.76 19.85
C GLY A 163 -2.65 20.33 19.72
N TYR A 164 -2.68 19.74 18.52
CA TYR A 164 -2.12 18.42 18.27
C TYR A 164 -0.60 18.44 18.37
N TYR A 165 -0.06 17.55 19.20
CA TYR A 165 1.37 17.33 19.27
C TYR A 165 1.79 16.41 18.11
N HIS A 166 2.67 16.91 17.25
CA HIS A 166 3.24 16.10 16.17
C HIS A 166 4.43 15.28 16.66
N PRO A 167 4.36 13.93 16.67
CA PRO A 167 5.48 13.13 17.14
C PRO A 167 6.74 13.38 16.29
N THR A 168 7.86 13.52 16.98
CA THR A 168 9.21 13.67 16.42
C THR A 168 9.86 12.31 16.19
N ASN A 169 11.00 12.28 15.50
CA ASN A 169 11.77 11.04 15.33
C ASN A 169 12.12 10.39 16.68
N SER A 170 12.44 11.19 17.70
CA SER A 170 12.73 10.68 19.04
C SER A 170 11.52 9.99 19.68
N ASP A 171 10.31 10.49 19.42
CA ASP A 171 9.09 9.87 19.94
C ASP A 171 8.82 8.53 19.25
N TYR A 172 9.05 8.45 17.94
CA TYR A 172 8.95 7.19 17.20
C TYR A 172 10.03 6.17 17.61
N ASP A 173 11.23 6.63 18.00
CA ASP A 173 12.30 5.74 18.47
C ASP A 173 11.95 5.10 19.82
N VAL A 174 11.20 5.82 20.67
CA VAL A 174 10.78 5.35 22.01
C VAL A 174 9.48 4.54 21.96
N LEU A 175 8.48 5.03 21.22
CA LEU A 175 7.12 4.48 21.22
C LEU A 175 6.85 3.54 20.03
N GLY A 176 7.62 3.68 18.95
CA GLY A 176 7.36 2.99 17.69
C GLY A 176 6.27 3.66 16.83
N TYR A 177 6.22 3.25 15.56
CA TYR A 177 5.14 3.59 14.64
C TYR A 177 4.16 2.41 14.52
N PRO A 178 2.83 2.62 14.57
CA PRO A 178 2.09 3.89 14.60
C PRO A 178 1.74 4.40 16.01
N ASP A 179 2.27 3.79 17.07
CA ASP A 179 1.81 4.02 18.44
C ASP A 179 2.01 5.46 18.92
N ALA A 180 3.10 6.13 18.51
CA ALA A 180 3.33 7.53 18.83
C ALA A 180 2.19 8.45 18.36
N ASP A 181 1.70 8.29 17.11
CA ASP A 181 0.58 9.07 16.58
C ASP A 181 -0.72 8.76 17.34
N ASN A 182 -0.98 7.47 17.60
CA ASN A 182 -2.17 7.03 18.32
C ASN A 182 -2.23 7.61 19.74
N ILE A 183 -1.12 7.53 20.48
CA ILE A 183 -1.01 8.06 21.85
C ILE A 183 -1.26 9.57 21.85
N CYS A 184 -0.66 10.31 20.92
CA CYS A 184 -0.84 11.77 20.85
C CYS A 184 -2.28 12.15 20.55
N LEU A 185 -2.94 11.41 19.66
CA LEU A 185 -4.33 11.63 19.33
C LEU A 185 -5.25 11.34 20.52
N ILE A 186 -5.08 10.19 21.20
CA ILE A 186 -5.86 9.83 22.39
C ILE A 186 -5.70 10.87 23.49
N ASN A 187 -4.46 11.31 23.76
CA ASN A 187 -4.20 12.32 24.78
C ASN A 187 -4.88 13.65 24.46
N LEU A 188 -4.85 14.09 23.20
CA LEU A 188 -5.55 15.31 22.81
C LEU A 188 -7.07 15.14 22.91
N GLN A 189 -7.61 14.00 22.46
CA GLN A 189 -9.04 13.71 22.54
C GLN A 189 -9.53 13.71 24.00
N SER A 190 -8.79 13.05 24.89
CA SER A 190 -9.03 13.05 26.33
C SER A 190 -9.07 14.47 26.90
N LYS A 191 -8.12 15.31 26.49
CA LYS A 191 -8.06 16.71 26.90
C LYS A 191 -9.25 17.53 26.40
N ILE A 192 -9.68 17.33 25.14
CA ILE A 192 -10.84 18.02 24.56
C ILE A 192 -12.13 17.64 25.30
N LEU A 193 -12.29 16.37 25.65
CA LEU A 193 -13.45 15.87 26.40
C LEU A 193 -13.41 16.20 27.90
N GLY A 194 -12.30 16.73 28.41
CA GLY A 194 -12.14 17.01 29.84
C GLY A 194 -12.06 15.75 30.71
N ILE A 195 -11.58 14.63 30.16
CA ILE A 195 -11.39 13.39 30.92
C ILE A 195 -10.19 13.57 31.86
N GLU A 196 -10.43 13.52 33.17
CA GLU A 196 -9.40 13.69 34.21
C GLU A 196 -8.46 12.49 34.32
N ASP A 197 -9.00 11.26 34.25
CA ASP A 197 -8.22 10.02 34.28
C ASP A 197 -8.52 9.15 33.05
N ILE A 198 -7.66 9.27 32.04
CA ILE A 198 -7.74 8.49 30.80
C ILE A 198 -7.47 7.00 31.03
N TYR A 199 -6.72 6.62 32.07
CA TYR A 199 -6.39 5.22 32.35
C TYR A 199 -7.57 4.51 33.00
N GLU A 200 -8.31 5.19 33.88
CA GLU A 200 -9.58 4.70 34.40
C GLU A 200 -10.63 4.59 33.30
N TRP A 201 -10.76 5.63 32.46
CA TRP A 201 -11.64 5.59 31.30
C TRP A 201 -11.32 4.39 30.39
N LEU A 202 -10.04 4.18 30.08
CA LEU A 202 -9.58 3.07 29.24
C LEU A 202 -9.89 1.70 29.88
N ARG A 203 -9.68 1.58 31.20
CA ARG A 203 -9.99 0.35 31.93
C ARG A 203 -11.47 0.02 31.83
N ASN A 204 -12.34 1.01 31.96
CA ASN A 204 -13.78 0.83 31.84
C ASN A 204 -14.16 0.45 30.40
N PHE A 205 -13.62 1.15 29.40
CA PHE A 205 -13.88 0.87 27.98
C PHE A 205 -13.44 -0.53 27.55
N THR A 206 -12.29 -0.99 28.04
CA THR A 206 -11.71 -2.29 27.67
C THR A 206 -12.09 -3.43 28.62
N ASN A 207 -13.07 -3.22 29.52
CA ASN A 207 -13.46 -4.19 30.55
C ASN A 207 -12.27 -4.73 31.37
N GLY A 208 -11.31 -3.85 31.67
CA GLY A 208 -10.12 -4.16 32.45
C GLY A 208 -8.97 -4.82 31.68
N GLN A 209 -9.12 -5.06 30.37
CA GLN A 209 -8.05 -5.69 29.58
C GLN A 209 -6.82 -4.81 29.43
N TYR A 210 -7.00 -3.48 29.35
CA TYR A 210 -5.89 -2.53 29.18
C TYR A 210 -6.00 -1.39 30.18
N SER A 211 -4.88 -1.08 30.82
CA SER A 211 -4.75 0.01 31.81
C SER A 211 -3.66 1.03 31.44
N SER A 212 -3.06 0.89 30.26
CA SER A 212 -2.01 1.75 29.74
C SER A 212 -2.24 2.00 28.25
N ILE A 213 -1.99 3.22 27.81
CA ILE A 213 -1.99 3.59 26.40
C ILE A 213 -0.73 3.06 25.71
N ASN A 214 0.41 3.04 26.44
CA ASN A 214 1.66 2.49 25.95
C ASN A 214 1.60 0.96 25.83
N GLY A 215 2.02 0.43 24.68
CA GLY A 215 2.07 -1.02 24.41
C GLY A 215 0.71 -1.65 24.08
N MET A 216 -0.33 -0.84 23.89
CA MET A 216 -1.64 -1.30 23.47
C MET A 216 -1.61 -1.77 22.01
N PRO A 217 -2.28 -2.89 21.66
CA PRO A 217 -2.44 -3.28 20.26
C PRO A 217 -3.10 -2.18 19.42
N THR A 218 -2.61 -2.00 18.20
CA THR A 218 -3.04 -0.92 17.30
C THR A 218 -4.55 -0.95 17.00
N ASP A 219 -5.16 -2.12 16.92
CA ASP A 219 -6.61 -2.30 16.71
C ASP A 219 -7.46 -1.82 17.89
N VAL A 220 -6.97 -2.04 19.11
CA VAL A 220 -7.59 -1.52 20.34
C VAL A 220 -7.44 0.00 20.38
N ALA A 221 -6.24 0.53 20.09
CA ALA A 221 -6.00 1.97 20.04
C ALA A 221 -6.90 2.68 19.02
N HIS A 222 -7.07 2.11 17.82
CA HIS A 222 -8.01 2.62 16.83
C HIS A 222 -9.46 2.59 17.31
N SER A 223 -9.85 1.58 18.10
CA SER A 223 -11.20 1.50 18.67
C SER A 223 -11.44 2.60 19.71
N VAL A 224 -10.45 2.87 20.57
CA VAL A 224 -10.46 3.99 21.52
C VAL A 224 -10.57 5.33 20.80
N ILE A 225 -9.71 5.57 19.79
CA ILE A 225 -9.72 6.81 18.99
C ILE A 225 -11.07 7.04 18.30
N LYS A 226 -11.69 5.96 17.79
CA LYS A 226 -13.02 6.02 17.18
C LYS A 226 -14.08 6.40 18.19
N GLN A 227 -14.06 5.79 19.37
CA GLN A 227 -15.03 6.06 20.43
C GLN A 227 -14.92 7.52 20.91
N LEU A 228 -13.74 7.94 21.38
CA LEU A 228 -13.49 9.31 21.82
C LEU A 228 -13.79 10.32 20.71
N GLY A 229 -13.46 9.98 19.47
CA GLY A 229 -13.75 10.83 18.33
C GLY A 229 -15.23 10.94 18.00
N SER A 230 -16.07 9.95 18.32
CA SER A 230 -17.54 10.08 18.22
C SER A 230 -18.05 11.05 19.26
N GLU A 231 -17.63 10.87 20.51
CA GLU A 231 -18.02 11.72 21.63
C GLU A 231 -17.64 13.19 21.40
N ILE A 232 -16.46 13.45 20.82
CA ILE A 232 -16.03 14.82 20.47
C ILE A 232 -16.93 15.44 19.40
N ARG A 233 -17.31 14.68 18.37
CA ARG A 233 -18.20 15.19 17.31
C ARG A 233 -19.58 15.49 17.86
N GLU A 234 -20.14 14.59 18.67
CA GLU A 234 -21.42 14.79 19.36
C GLU A 234 -21.37 16.01 20.29
N PHE A 235 -20.28 16.16 21.04
CA PHE A 235 -20.05 17.33 21.89
C PHE A 235 -20.04 18.63 21.07
N LYS A 236 -19.25 18.69 19.99
CA LYS A 236 -19.18 19.88 19.13
C LYS A 236 -20.51 20.21 18.45
N ASP A 237 -21.23 19.19 17.95
CA ASP A 237 -22.56 19.35 17.35
C ASP A 237 -23.56 19.91 18.36
N GLN A 238 -23.50 19.48 19.63
CA GLN A 238 -24.39 19.97 20.69
C GLN A 238 -24.12 21.43 21.08
N TYR A 239 -22.86 21.88 21.07
CA TYR A 239 -22.46 23.22 21.50
C TYR A 239 -22.22 24.22 20.34
N GLY A 240 -22.37 23.78 19.08
CA GLY A 240 -22.22 24.63 17.89
C GLY A 240 -20.80 25.16 17.69
N LEU A 241 -19.79 24.38 18.10
CA LEU A 241 -18.36 24.72 18.06
C LEU A 241 -17.66 24.21 16.80
#